data_AF-A0A2V8D3S5-F1
#
_entry.id   AF-A0A2V8D3S5-F1
#
_cell.length_a   1.000
_cell.length_b   1.000
_cell.length_c   1.000
_cell.angle_alpha   90.00
_cell.angle_beta   90.00
_cell.angle_gamma   90.00
#
_symmetry.space_group_name_H-M   'P 1'
#
loop_
_entity.id
_entity.type
_entity.pdbx_description
1 polymer ?
#
loop_
_entity_poly.entity_id
_entity_poly.type
_entity_poly.pdbx_seq_one_letter_code
_entity_poly.pdbx_strand_id
1 'polypeptide(L)'
;MPAGVLVGAGDIGFCGTSGAEATARVLDRLPGTVFTAGDNAYDIGSRAEFKACYAPTWGRHLSRTRPVAGNHEYGSGAGGYFEYFGDSAGPSGAGYYSYTVGPWNVIGLNSEIPSAPGSAQILWLRSELASRRSLCTAVIWHRPLFSSGRHGDNPDMRDVWRTLYEYDVDLVINGHDHSYERFAPQDPDGRFDPVRGIREFIVGTGGAPLYQFSNLRPNSEVRAS
;
A
#
# COMPACT_ATOMS: atom_id res chain seq x y z
N MET A 1 2.75 -13.34 21.77
CA MET A 1 2.64 -13.82 20.38
C MET A 1 4.03 -13.77 19.76
N PRO A 2 4.41 -14.73 18.89
CA PRO A 2 5.72 -14.66 18.22
C PRO A 2 5.81 -13.42 17.32
N ALA A 3 7.02 -12.92 17.10
CA ALA A 3 7.27 -11.81 16.19
C ALA A 3 6.84 -12.17 14.77
N GLY A 4 6.19 -11.24 14.08
CA GLY A 4 5.80 -11.37 12.68
C GLY A 4 6.75 -10.59 11.77
N VAL A 5 6.93 -11.06 10.54
CA VAL A 5 7.72 -10.37 9.51
C VAL A 5 6.79 -9.97 8.37
N LEU A 6 6.80 -8.69 8.01
CA LEU A 6 6.07 -8.09 6.91
C LEU A 6 7.08 -7.44 5.96
N VAL A 7 7.06 -7.80 4.68
CA VAL A 7 8.01 -7.32 3.65
C VAL A 7 7.27 -6.99 2.37
N GLY A 8 7.69 -5.98 1.61
CA GLY A 8 6.95 -5.58 0.42
C GLY A 8 7.39 -4.26 -0.18
N ALA A 9 6.76 -3.94 -1.32
CA ALA A 9 6.95 -2.71 -2.10
C ALA A 9 5.68 -2.44 -2.93
N GLY A 10 5.52 -1.22 -3.44
CA GLY A 10 4.55 -0.87 -4.47
C GLY A 10 5.21 -0.80 -5.85
N ASP A 11 4.39 -0.67 -6.90
CA ASP A 11 4.87 -0.31 -8.25
C ASP A 11 5.79 -1.40 -8.83
N ILE A 12 5.39 -2.65 -8.60
CA ILE A 12 6.15 -3.89 -8.88
C ILE A 12 5.80 -4.51 -10.23
N GLY A 13 4.66 -4.12 -10.82
CA GLY A 13 4.07 -4.80 -11.99
C GLY A 13 4.60 -4.35 -13.34
N PHE A 14 5.64 -3.51 -13.40
CA PHE A 14 6.07 -2.87 -14.64
C PHE A 14 6.80 -3.87 -15.55
N CYS A 15 6.15 -4.23 -16.67
CA CYS A 15 6.71 -5.17 -17.63
C CYS A 15 7.93 -4.61 -18.37
N GLY A 16 8.83 -5.50 -18.82
CA GLY A 16 9.94 -5.15 -19.70
C GLY A 16 11.14 -4.47 -19.01
N THR A 17 11.12 -4.33 -17.69
CA THR A 17 12.28 -3.91 -16.90
C THR A 17 12.82 -5.07 -16.04
N SER A 18 14.07 -4.97 -15.59
CA SER A 18 14.64 -5.93 -14.64
C SER A 18 14.28 -5.63 -13.18
N GLY A 19 13.62 -4.50 -12.90
CA GLY A 19 13.37 -4.02 -11.54
C GLY A 19 12.50 -4.98 -10.74
N ALA A 20 11.36 -5.39 -11.31
CA ALA A 20 10.42 -6.32 -10.68
C ALA A 20 11.07 -7.68 -10.33
N GLU A 21 11.92 -8.20 -11.22
CA GLU A 21 12.66 -9.45 -10.98
C GLU A 21 13.74 -9.27 -9.92
N ALA A 22 14.47 -8.14 -9.93
CA ALA A 22 15.51 -7.85 -8.95
C ALA A 22 14.93 -7.74 -7.53
N THR A 23 13.79 -7.07 -7.36
CA THR A 23 13.12 -6.96 -6.05
C THR A 23 12.46 -8.27 -5.63
N ALA A 24 11.89 -9.04 -6.56
CA ALA A 24 11.38 -10.39 -6.28
C ALA A 24 12.49 -11.33 -5.75
N ARG A 25 13.74 -11.18 -6.22
CA ARG A 25 14.89 -11.94 -5.71
C ARG A 25 15.29 -11.62 -4.28
N VAL A 26 15.00 -10.40 -3.82
CA VAL A 26 15.17 -10.06 -2.40
C VAL A 26 14.18 -10.88 -1.57
N LEU A 27 12.93 -10.98 -2.03
CA LEU A 27 11.89 -11.76 -1.36
C LEU A 27 12.19 -13.26 -1.32
N ASP A 28 12.94 -13.82 -2.28
CA ASP A 28 13.36 -15.23 -2.29
C ASP A 28 14.15 -15.63 -1.03
N ARG A 29 14.76 -14.64 -0.35
CA ARG A 29 15.60 -14.85 0.84
C ARG A 29 14.95 -14.37 2.14
N LEU A 30 13.79 -13.72 2.06
CA LEU A 30 13.11 -13.13 3.20
C LEU A 30 11.84 -13.92 3.55
N PRO A 31 11.73 -14.47 4.78
CA PRO A 31 10.51 -15.09 5.25
C PRO A 31 9.43 -14.04 5.54
N GLY A 32 8.23 -14.49 5.91
CA GLY A 32 7.15 -13.62 6.36
C GLY A 32 6.08 -13.35 5.30
N THR A 33 5.13 -12.51 5.65
CA THR A 33 4.02 -12.11 4.79
C THR A 33 4.50 -11.03 3.81
N VAL A 34 4.17 -11.20 2.53
CA VAL A 34 4.45 -10.20 1.49
C VAL A 34 3.26 -9.28 1.39
N PHE A 35 3.48 -7.97 1.44
CA PHE A 35 2.49 -7.00 0.98
C PHE A 35 2.90 -6.42 -0.37
N THR A 36 1.91 -5.92 -1.12
CA THR A 36 2.17 -5.03 -2.25
C THR A 36 1.41 -3.73 -2.02
N ALA A 37 2.01 -2.59 -2.34
CA ALA A 37 1.41 -1.27 -2.15
C ALA A 37 0.78 -0.71 -3.44
N GLY A 38 0.12 -1.58 -4.22
CA GLY A 38 -0.57 -1.25 -5.46
C GLY A 38 0.33 -1.29 -6.70
N ASP A 39 -0.32 -1.17 -7.86
CA ASP A 39 0.27 -1.27 -9.19
C ASP A 39 1.07 -2.57 -9.38
N ASN A 40 0.30 -3.65 -9.27
CA ASN A 40 0.74 -5.03 -9.35
C ASN A 40 0.87 -5.51 -10.80
N ALA A 41 0.15 -4.87 -11.73
CA ALA A 41 0.25 -5.11 -13.17
C ALA A 41 0.00 -3.83 -13.96
N TYR A 42 0.94 -3.50 -14.85
CA TYR A 42 0.86 -2.33 -15.74
C TYR A 42 0.47 -2.76 -17.15
N ASP A 43 -0.20 -1.92 -17.95
CA ASP A 43 -0.62 -0.54 -17.66
C ASP A 43 -2.08 -0.43 -17.20
N ILE A 44 -2.91 -1.46 -17.42
CA ILE A 44 -4.34 -1.37 -17.13
C ILE A 44 -4.87 -2.52 -16.26
N GLY A 45 -3.98 -3.31 -15.65
CA GLY A 45 -4.35 -4.33 -14.68
C GLY A 45 -5.16 -5.48 -15.28
N SER A 46 -5.02 -5.73 -16.57
CA SER A 46 -5.71 -6.81 -17.27
C SER A 46 -5.18 -8.18 -16.83
N ARG A 47 -6.00 -9.22 -17.04
CA ARG A 47 -5.59 -10.62 -16.80
C ARG A 47 -4.31 -11.00 -17.55
N ALA A 48 -4.14 -10.47 -18.77
CA ALA A 48 -2.97 -10.70 -19.59
C ALA A 48 -1.71 -10.07 -18.96
N GLU A 49 -1.81 -8.85 -18.43
CA GLU A 49 -0.70 -8.15 -17.78
C GLU A 49 -0.33 -8.82 -16.45
N PHE A 50 -1.29 -9.30 -15.66
CA PHE A 50 -0.97 -10.11 -14.49
C PHE A 50 -0.18 -11.37 -14.84
N LYS A 51 -0.56 -12.06 -15.92
CA LYS A 51 0.16 -13.25 -16.42
C LYS A 51 1.54 -12.90 -16.98
N ALA A 52 1.70 -11.72 -17.58
CA ALA A 52 2.93 -11.31 -18.24
C ALA A 52 3.95 -10.63 -17.30
N CYS A 53 3.48 -9.86 -16.31
CA CYS A 53 4.33 -8.97 -15.52
C CYS A 53 4.47 -9.45 -14.07
N TYR A 54 3.36 -9.69 -13.37
CA TYR A 54 3.39 -10.14 -11.98
C TYR A 54 3.80 -11.61 -11.87
N ALA A 55 3.12 -12.50 -12.61
CA ALA A 55 3.27 -13.95 -12.48
C ALA A 55 4.72 -14.45 -12.63
N PRO A 56 5.53 -13.96 -13.60
CA PRO A 56 6.91 -14.43 -13.78
C PRO A 56 7.89 -13.94 -12.71
N THR A 57 7.55 -12.85 -12.00
CA THR A 57 8.46 -12.20 -11.03
C THR A 57 7.96 -12.44 -9.60
N TRP A 58 7.18 -11.50 -9.05
CA TRP A 58 6.59 -11.56 -7.71
C TRP A 58 5.58 -12.70 -7.55
N GLY A 59 5.03 -13.23 -8.63
CA GLY A 59 4.08 -14.34 -8.65
C GLY A 59 4.55 -15.62 -7.95
N ARG A 60 5.86 -15.86 -7.89
CA ARG A 60 6.40 -17.00 -7.11
C ARG A 60 6.19 -16.87 -5.59
N HIS A 61 5.84 -15.68 -5.11
CA HIS A 61 5.49 -15.40 -3.70
C HIS A 61 3.98 -15.31 -3.47
N LEU A 62 3.14 -15.59 -4.47
CA LEU A 62 1.69 -15.38 -4.42
C LEU A 62 1.01 -16.00 -3.19
N SER A 63 1.44 -17.20 -2.77
CA SER A 63 0.84 -17.92 -1.62
C SER A 63 0.96 -17.17 -0.28
N ARG A 64 1.89 -16.20 -0.19
CA ARG A 64 2.12 -15.36 0.99
C ARG A 64 1.90 -13.87 0.72
N THR A 65 1.35 -13.51 -0.45
CA THR A 65 1.05 -12.13 -0.81
C THR A 65 -0.28 -11.68 -0.22
N ARG A 66 -0.30 -10.43 0.26
CA ARG A 66 -1.46 -9.65 0.68
C ARG A 66 -1.45 -8.35 -0.13
N PRO A 67 -2.13 -8.34 -1.28
CA PRO A 67 -2.06 -7.23 -2.22
C PRO A 67 -3.01 -6.09 -1.85
N VAL A 68 -2.67 -4.86 -2.18
CA VAL A 68 -3.66 -3.79 -2.36
C VAL A 68 -3.71 -3.37 -3.83
N ALA A 69 -4.85 -2.84 -4.26
CA ALA A 69 -5.01 -2.33 -5.62
C ALA A 69 -4.43 -0.91 -5.74
N GLY A 70 -3.82 -0.63 -6.88
CA GLY A 70 -3.44 0.70 -7.32
C GLY A 70 -4.22 1.15 -8.56
N ASN A 71 -3.86 2.30 -9.11
CA ASN A 71 -4.62 2.88 -10.21
C ASN A 71 -4.47 2.10 -11.51
N HIS A 72 -3.33 1.43 -11.73
CA HIS A 72 -3.16 0.59 -12.90
C HIS A 72 -4.12 -0.61 -12.87
N GLU A 73 -4.45 -1.15 -11.70
CA GLU A 73 -5.49 -2.19 -11.59
C GLU A 73 -6.87 -1.72 -12.07
N TYR A 74 -7.20 -0.45 -11.87
CA TYR A 74 -8.49 0.13 -12.22
C TYR A 74 -8.57 0.60 -13.69
N GLY A 75 -7.48 0.57 -14.45
CA GLY A 75 -7.48 0.90 -15.88
C GLY A 75 -8.42 0.03 -16.73
N SER A 76 -8.72 -1.19 -16.27
CA SER A 76 -9.72 -2.10 -16.84
C SER A 76 -10.84 -2.47 -15.86
N GLY A 77 -11.10 -1.62 -14.85
CA GLY A 77 -12.16 -1.83 -13.87
C GLY A 77 -11.85 -2.89 -12.80
N ALA A 78 -10.57 -3.17 -12.53
CA ALA A 78 -10.07 -4.07 -11.48
C ALA A 78 -10.47 -5.55 -11.59
N GLY A 79 -11.15 -5.97 -12.67
CA GLY A 79 -11.54 -7.36 -12.86
C GLY A 79 -10.35 -8.34 -12.91
N GLY A 80 -9.23 -7.92 -13.51
CA GLY A 80 -7.99 -8.71 -13.52
C GLY A 80 -7.37 -8.88 -12.14
N TYR A 81 -7.38 -7.82 -11.33
CA TYR A 81 -6.87 -7.84 -9.95
C TYR A 81 -7.63 -8.83 -9.07
N PHE A 82 -8.96 -8.71 -9.02
CA PHE A 82 -9.78 -9.58 -8.18
C PHE A 82 -9.75 -11.03 -8.62
N GLU A 83 -9.70 -11.31 -9.92
CA GLU A 83 -9.55 -12.69 -10.40
C GLU A 83 -8.18 -13.26 -10.05
N TYR A 84 -7.10 -12.51 -10.28
CA TYR A 84 -5.75 -13.03 -10.13
C TYR A 84 -5.40 -13.34 -8.67
N PHE A 85 -5.77 -12.44 -7.74
CA PHE A 85 -5.46 -12.59 -6.32
C PHE A 85 -6.55 -13.30 -5.51
N GLY A 86 -7.77 -13.45 -6.05
CA GLY A 86 -8.89 -14.12 -5.40
C GLY A 86 -9.16 -13.55 -4.00
N ASP A 87 -9.36 -14.44 -3.03
CA ASP A 87 -9.68 -14.07 -1.64
C ASP A 87 -8.63 -13.15 -0.99
N SER A 88 -7.38 -13.16 -1.47
CA SER A 88 -6.33 -12.29 -0.92
C SER A 88 -6.55 -10.81 -1.24
N ALA A 89 -7.32 -10.49 -2.28
CA ALA A 89 -7.67 -9.12 -2.66
C ALA A 89 -8.81 -8.53 -1.81
N GLY A 90 -9.41 -9.30 -0.91
CA GLY A 90 -10.66 -8.93 -0.24
C GLY A 90 -11.88 -9.07 -1.17
N PRO A 91 -13.08 -8.67 -0.70
CA PRO A 91 -14.29 -8.83 -1.47
C PRO A 91 -14.21 -8.11 -2.84
N SER A 92 -14.70 -8.78 -3.89
CA SER A 92 -14.72 -8.22 -5.24
C SER A 92 -15.48 -6.89 -5.29
N GLY A 93 -14.88 -5.89 -5.93
CA GLY A 93 -15.38 -4.51 -5.99
C GLY A 93 -15.09 -3.66 -4.75
N ALA A 94 -14.67 -4.27 -3.64
CA ALA A 94 -14.30 -3.57 -2.40
C ALA A 94 -12.78 -3.38 -2.31
N GLY A 95 -12.00 -4.48 -2.36
CA GLY A 95 -10.54 -4.40 -2.36
C GLY A 95 -9.89 -4.03 -1.03
N TYR A 96 -10.64 -4.08 0.09
CA TYR A 96 -10.15 -3.81 1.44
C TYR A 96 -10.40 -4.99 2.37
N TYR A 97 -9.45 -5.24 3.28
CA TYR A 97 -9.45 -6.39 4.19
C TYR A 97 -8.42 -6.19 5.33
N SER A 98 -8.43 -7.08 6.32
CA SER A 98 -7.45 -7.07 7.42
C SER A 98 -6.93 -8.46 7.73
N TYR A 99 -5.75 -8.52 8.35
CA TYR A 99 -5.12 -9.75 8.82
C TYR A 99 -4.13 -9.43 9.95
N THR A 100 -3.56 -10.46 10.59
CA THR A 100 -2.56 -10.28 11.64
C THR A 100 -1.19 -10.79 11.21
N VAL A 101 -0.15 -10.08 11.64
CA VAL A 101 1.26 -10.49 11.50
C VAL A 101 1.94 -10.32 12.85
N GLY A 102 2.08 -11.42 13.59
CA GLY A 102 2.51 -11.36 14.99
C GLY A 102 1.56 -10.47 15.81
N PRO A 103 2.05 -9.45 16.53
CA PRO A 103 1.21 -8.54 17.33
C PRO A 103 0.54 -7.42 16.53
N TRP A 104 0.75 -7.35 15.21
CA TRP A 104 0.24 -6.28 14.35
C TRP A 104 -1.12 -6.65 13.74
N ASN A 105 -2.04 -5.70 13.77
CA ASN A 105 -3.15 -5.63 12.82
C ASN A 105 -2.64 -4.99 11.53
N VAL A 106 -2.82 -5.66 10.40
CA VAL A 106 -2.45 -5.11 9.09
C VAL A 106 -3.72 -4.97 8.27
N ILE A 107 -3.97 -3.77 7.77
CA ILE A 107 -5.16 -3.42 7.00
C ILE A 107 -4.73 -3.03 5.58
N GLY A 108 -5.30 -3.70 4.57
CA GLY A 108 -5.23 -3.26 3.19
C GLY A 108 -6.45 -2.42 2.85
N LEU A 109 -6.25 -1.21 2.35
CA LEU A 109 -7.29 -0.33 1.84
C LEU A 109 -7.12 -0.11 0.33
N ASN A 110 -8.20 0.39 -0.28
CA ASN A 110 -8.30 0.64 -1.70
C ASN A 110 -8.48 2.15 -1.93
N SER A 111 -7.46 2.80 -2.49
CA SER A 111 -7.47 4.24 -2.77
C SER A 111 -8.21 4.62 -4.06
N GLU A 112 -8.71 3.64 -4.81
CA GLU A 112 -9.39 3.86 -6.10
C GLU A 112 -10.92 3.80 -5.98
N ILE A 113 -11.45 3.74 -4.75
CA ILE A 113 -12.88 3.75 -4.44
C ILE A 113 -13.20 4.86 -3.42
N PRO A 114 -14.49 5.23 -3.23
CA PRO A 114 -14.85 6.29 -2.30
C PRO A 114 -14.28 6.09 -0.88
N SER A 115 -13.64 7.14 -0.37
CA SER A 115 -12.92 7.21 0.91
C SER A 115 -13.47 8.29 1.85
N ALA A 116 -14.54 8.98 1.45
CA ALA A 116 -15.20 10.02 2.24
C ALA A 116 -16.03 9.43 3.40
N PRO A 117 -16.39 10.23 4.41
CA PRO A 117 -17.28 9.81 5.50
C PRO A 117 -18.60 9.23 4.95
N GLY A 118 -19.02 8.10 5.52
CA GLY A 118 -20.21 7.36 5.07
C GLY A 118 -19.98 6.41 3.90
N SER A 119 -18.80 6.41 3.27
CA SER A 119 -18.43 5.35 2.32
C SER A 119 -18.37 3.99 3.01
N ALA A 120 -18.65 2.92 2.24
CA ALA A 120 -18.59 1.55 2.75
C ALA A 120 -17.21 1.22 3.35
N GLN A 121 -16.13 1.70 2.71
CA GLN A 121 -14.76 1.52 3.17
C GLN A 121 -14.51 2.20 4.53
N ILE A 122 -14.92 3.46 4.71
CA ILE A 122 -14.73 4.16 6.01
C ILE A 122 -15.56 3.53 7.12
N LEU A 123 -16.81 3.17 6.84
CA LEU A 123 -17.67 2.50 7.83
C LEU A 123 -17.08 1.16 8.27
N TRP A 124 -16.57 0.38 7.31
CA TRP A 124 -15.87 -0.88 7.59
C TRP A 124 -14.58 -0.64 8.38
N LEU A 125 -13.73 0.30 7.97
CA LEU A 125 -12.46 0.62 8.62
C LEU A 125 -12.65 0.99 10.10
N ARG A 126 -13.65 1.84 10.40
CA ARG A 126 -14.00 2.20 11.77
C ARG A 126 -14.40 0.99 12.60
N SER A 127 -15.23 0.10 12.04
CA SER A 127 -15.63 -1.13 12.71
C SER A 127 -14.44 -2.05 12.97
N GLU A 128 -13.52 -2.16 12.00
CA GLU A 128 -12.33 -2.98 12.10
C GLU A 128 -11.41 -2.49 13.22
N LEU A 129 -11.10 -1.18 13.22
CA LEU A 129 -10.24 -0.54 14.23
C LEU A 129 -10.85 -0.59 15.64
N ALA A 130 -12.18 -0.43 15.76
CA ALA A 130 -12.86 -0.52 17.06
C ALA A 130 -12.89 -1.94 17.64
N SER A 131 -12.86 -2.98 16.80
CA SER A 131 -13.05 -4.37 17.23
C SER A 131 -11.75 -5.11 17.56
N ARG A 132 -10.61 -4.69 16.98
CA ARG A 132 -9.34 -5.41 17.11
C ARG A 132 -8.46 -4.91 18.25
N ARG A 133 -8.10 -5.82 19.14
CA ARG A 133 -7.09 -5.61 20.20
C ARG A 133 -5.72 -6.09 19.74
N SER A 134 -5.09 -5.35 18.83
CA SER A 134 -3.68 -5.56 18.46
C SER A 134 -2.80 -4.53 19.18
N LEU A 135 -1.52 -4.85 19.38
CA LEU A 135 -0.60 -3.90 20.04
C LEU A 135 -0.24 -2.75 19.10
N CYS A 136 -0.16 -3.04 17.80
CA CYS A 136 0.15 -2.07 16.77
C CYS A 136 -0.74 -2.29 15.54
N THR A 137 -0.95 -1.25 14.74
CA THR A 137 -1.70 -1.26 13.48
C THR A 137 -0.88 -0.64 12.36
N ALA A 138 -0.78 -1.34 11.24
CA ALA A 138 -0.22 -0.83 9.99
C ALA A 138 -1.31 -0.85 8.91
N VAL A 139 -1.40 0.23 8.14
CA VAL A 139 -2.41 0.36 7.06
C VAL A 139 -1.70 0.63 5.74
N ILE A 140 -2.08 -0.13 4.72
CA ILE A 140 -1.44 -0.14 3.40
C ILE A 140 -2.48 0.24 2.37
N TRP A 141 -2.16 1.18 1.47
CA TRP A 141 -2.95 1.48 0.27
C TRP A 141 -2.05 2.07 -0.81
N HIS A 142 -2.56 2.36 -1.99
CA HIS A 142 -1.70 2.78 -3.09
C HIS A 142 -1.37 4.29 -3.09
N ARG A 143 -2.36 5.17 -3.30
CA ARG A 143 -2.12 6.63 -3.46
C ARG A 143 -1.95 7.35 -2.11
N PRO A 144 -0.77 7.90 -1.80
CA PRO A 144 -0.50 8.51 -0.49
C PRO A 144 -1.26 9.82 -0.27
N LEU A 145 -1.55 10.16 0.99
CA LEU A 145 -2.02 11.51 1.31
C LEU A 145 -0.88 12.52 1.21
N PHE A 146 0.34 12.12 1.60
CA PHE A 146 1.51 13.00 1.57
C PHE A 146 2.62 12.36 0.73
N SER A 147 3.15 13.10 -0.24
CA SER A 147 4.30 12.64 -1.02
C SER A 147 5.10 13.82 -1.59
N SER A 148 6.43 13.72 -1.51
CA SER A 148 7.35 14.66 -2.16
C SER A 148 7.69 14.24 -3.60
N GLY A 149 7.14 13.11 -4.05
CA GLY A 149 7.37 12.53 -5.37
C GLY A 149 6.77 13.35 -6.51
N ARG A 150 6.69 12.72 -7.68
CA ARG A 150 6.19 13.35 -8.90
C ARG A 150 4.67 13.52 -8.87
N HIS A 151 3.94 12.53 -8.37
CA HIS A 151 2.48 12.57 -8.31
C HIS A 151 2.01 13.37 -7.10
N GLY A 152 2.71 13.27 -5.98
CA GLY A 152 2.48 14.09 -4.80
C GLY A 152 1.22 13.69 -4.03
N ASP A 153 0.69 14.64 -3.27
CA ASP A 153 -0.42 14.41 -2.33
C ASP A 153 -1.73 14.01 -3.01
N ASN A 154 -2.42 13.01 -2.45
CA ASN A 154 -3.82 12.69 -2.78
C ASN A 154 -4.78 13.10 -1.65
N PRO A 155 -5.47 14.26 -1.75
CA PRO A 155 -6.35 14.75 -0.70
C PRO A 155 -7.60 13.87 -0.47
N ASP A 156 -7.97 13.00 -1.40
CA ASP A 156 -9.13 12.10 -1.24
C ASP A 156 -8.92 11.11 -0.08
N MET A 157 -7.67 10.85 0.31
CA MET A 157 -7.33 9.97 1.42
C MET A 157 -7.32 10.68 2.78
N ARG A 158 -7.66 11.98 2.86
CA ARG A 158 -7.61 12.75 4.10
C ARG A 158 -8.57 12.23 5.17
N ASP A 159 -9.78 11.80 4.80
CA ASP A 159 -10.75 11.29 5.77
C ASP A 159 -10.44 9.87 6.25
N VAL A 160 -9.74 9.07 5.42
CA VAL A 160 -9.10 7.83 5.88
C VAL A 160 -8.07 8.19 6.94
N TRP A 161 -7.14 9.11 6.66
CA TRP A 161 -6.09 9.53 7.58
C TRP A 161 -6.62 10.07 8.91
N ARG A 162 -7.69 10.88 8.89
CA ARG A 162 -8.40 11.33 10.10
C ARG A 162 -8.92 10.15 10.91
N THR A 163 -9.55 9.18 10.25
CA THR A 163 -10.03 7.96 10.90
C THR A 163 -8.87 7.18 11.52
N LEU A 164 -7.74 7.01 10.83
CA LEU A 164 -6.57 6.31 11.38
C LEU A 164 -6.01 7.02 12.61
N TYR A 165 -5.94 8.36 12.56
CA TYR A 165 -5.41 9.19 13.65
C TYR A 165 -6.34 9.19 14.88
N GLU A 166 -7.66 9.09 14.70
CA GLU A 166 -8.61 8.92 15.81
C GLU A 166 -8.45 7.60 16.59
N TYR A 167 -7.91 6.57 15.94
CA TYR A 167 -7.71 5.23 16.49
C TYR A 167 -6.24 4.93 16.79
N ASP A 168 -5.38 5.95 16.86
CA ASP A 168 -3.96 5.85 17.22
C ASP A 168 -3.19 4.81 16.37
N VAL A 169 -3.46 4.77 15.06
CA VAL A 169 -2.74 3.87 14.13
C VAL A 169 -1.27 4.26 14.02
N ASP A 170 -0.38 3.27 14.05
CA ASP A 170 1.07 3.53 14.13
C ASP A 170 1.69 3.89 12.77
N LEU A 171 1.35 3.13 11.72
CA LEU A 171 2.06 3.16 10.44
C LEU A 171 1.12 3.21 9.23
N VAL A 172 1.53 3.99 8.24
CA VAL A 172 0.95 4.03 6.89
C VAL A 172 2.02 3.65 5.87
N ILE A 173 1.67 2.80 4.90
CA ILE A 173 2.56 2.38 3.82
C ILE A 173 1.86 2.56 2.47
N ASN A 174 2.52 3.27 1.56
CA ASN A 174 2.02 3.60 0.24
C ASN A 174 2.99 3.27 -0.90
N GLY A 175 2.46 3.26 -2.13
CA GLY A 175 3.23 3.16 -3.37
C GLY A 175 3.01 4.41 -4.21
N HIS A 176 2.69 4.21 -5.50
CA HIS A 176 2.26 5.21 -6.47
C HIS A 176 3.37 6.14 -6.96
N ASP A 177 4.02 6.84 -6.03
CA ASP A 177 5.22 7.57 -6.34
C ASP A 177 6.40 6.60 -6.37
N HIS A 178 7.07 6.50 -7.53
CA HIS A 178 8.14 5.54 -7.76
C HIS A 178 9.44 5.96 -7.07
N SER A 179 9.43 5.99 -5.75
CA SER A 179 10.53 6.43 -4.89
C SER A 179 10.40 5.79 -3.52
N TYR A 180 11.45 5.92 -2.71
CA TYR A 180 11.37 5.67 -1.28
C TYR A 180 11.29 7.00 -0.55
N GLU A 181 10.34 7.14 0.35
CA GLU A 181 10.25 8.28 1.25
C GLU A 181 9.76 7.84 2.63
N ARG A 182 10.32 8.43 3.68
CA ARG A 182 9.88 8.23 5.07
C ARG A 182 9.62 9.57 5.73
N PHE A 183 8.42 9.72 6.27
CA PHE A 183 7.99 10.91 6.99
C PHE A 183 8.23 10.77 8.50
N ALA A 184 8.37 11.90 9.19
CA ALA A 184 8.19 12.00 10.63
C ALA A 184 6.71 11.77 11.00
N PRO A 185 6.39 11.37 12.25
CA PRO A 185 5.02 11.32 12.75
C PRO A 185 4.25 12.62 12.46
N GLN A 186 3.12 12.52 11.78
CA GLN A 186 2.33 13.68 11.36
C GLN A 186 0.84 13.52 11.65
N ASP A 187 0.10 14.63 11.68
CA ASP A 187 -1.35 14.63 11.80
C ASP A 187 -2.03 14.67 10.41
N PRO A 188 -3.38 14.57 10.32
CA PRO A 188 -4.08 14.57 9.04
C PRO A 188 -3.92 15.84 8.18
N ASP A 189 -3.35 16.91 8.72
CA ASP A 189 -3.05 18.16 7.99
C ASP A 189 -1.56 18.26 7.62
N GLY A 190 -0.76 17.23 7.88
CA GLY A 190 0.67 17.19 7.58
C GLY A 190 1.52 17.97 8.59
N ARG A 191 0.99 18.24 9.78
CA ARG A 191 1.75 18.90 10.86
C ARG A 191 2.46 17.85 11.71
N PHE A 192 3.71 18.12 12.10
CA PHE A 192 4.47 17.22 12.98
C PHE A 192 3.74 17.02 14.32
N ASP A 193 3.50 15.77 14.68
CA ASP A 193 2.92 15.38 15.97
C ASP A 193 3.72 14.19 16.53
N PRO A 194 4.64 14.42 17.47
CA PRO A 194 5.50 13.36 18.00
C PRO A 194 4.79 12.41 18.97
N VAL A 195 3.54 12.70 19.37
CA VAL A 195 2.81 11.93 20.38
C VAL A 195 1.80 11.00 19.72
N ARG A 196 1.00 11.52 18.78
CA ARG A 196 -0.07 10.76 18.12
C ARG A 196 0.08 10.67 16.60
N GLY A 197 1.08 11.36 16.05
CA GLY A 197 1.25 11.39 14.60
C GLY A 197 1.53 10.01 14.04
N ILE A 198 1.01 9.75 12.84
CA ILE A 198 1.22 8.49 12.13
C ILE A 198 2.48 8.62 11.30
N ARG A 199 3.32 7.59 11.30
CA ARG A 199 4.50 7.55 10.43
C ARG A 199 4.13 6.95 9.08
N GLU A 200 4.42 7.69 8.00
CA GLU A 200 4.16 7.28 6.63
C GLU A 200 5.43 6.88 5.88
N PHE A 201 5.29 5.89 5.00
CA PHE A 201 6.32 5.43 4.10
C PHE A 201 5.78 5.35 2.67
N ILE A 202 6.50 5.94 1.73
CA ILE A 202 6.35 5.65 0.30
C ILE A 202 7.39 4.58 -0.06
N VAL A 203 6.93 3.46 -0.63
CA VAL A 203 7.75 2.31 -0.99
C VAL A 203 7.55 1.88 -2.44
N GLY A 204 7.35 2.83 -3.35
CA GLY A 204 7.15 2.58 -4.79
C GLY A 204 8.42 2.23 -5.57
N THR A 205 9.36 1.56 -4.91
CA THR A 205 10.66 1.17 -5.49
C THR A 205 10.63 -0.25 -6.06
N GLY A 206 9.43 -0.80 -6.31
CA GLY A 206 9.22 -2.22 -6.56
C GLY A 206 9.69 -2.72 -7.93
N GLY A 207 9.75 -1.86 -8.95
CA GLY A 207 10.24 -2.27 -10.26
C GLY A 207 9.94 -1.31 -11.41
N ALA A 208 8.98 -0.40 -11.22
CA ALA A 208 8.73 0.68 -12.17
C ALA A 208 9.87 1.72 -12.17
N PRO A 209 10.04 2.50 -13.26
CA PRO A 209 11.10 3.52 -13.35
C PRO A 209 10.98 4.58 -12.26
N LEU A 210 12.09 4.87 -11.57
CA LEU A 210 12.11 5.73 -10.40
C LEU A 210 11.92 7.22 -10.77
N TYR A 211 11.23 7.95 -9.89
CA TYR A 211 10.96 9.39 -10.03
C TYR A 211 11.95 10.23 -9.23
N GLN A 212 12.26 11.40 -9.77
CA GLN A 212 12.98 12.44 -9.03
C GLN A 212 12.02 13.20 -8.12
N PHE A 213 12.52 13.66 -6.98
CA PHE A 213 11.79 14.54 -6.08
C PHE A 213 11.74 15.95 -6.65
N SER A 214 10.55 16.57 -6.64
CA SER A 214 10.35 17.92 -7.20
C SER A 214 9.95 18.95 -6.14
N ASN A 215 9.16 18.55 -5.14
CA ASN A 215 8.64 19.46 -4.11
C ASN A 215 8.60 18.75 -2.76
N LEU A 216 9.61 19.01 -1.93
CA LEU A 216 9.71 18.39 -0.60
C LEU A 216 8.56 18.83 0.30
N ARG A 217 7.84 17.86 0.83
CA ARG A 217 6.80 18.06 1.83
C ARG A 217 7.39 18.23 3.23
N PRO A 218 6.67 18.96 4.13
CA PRO A 218 6.98 18.94 5.55
C PRO A 218 7.14 17.50 6.06
N ASN A 219 7.95 17.33 7.10
CA ASN A 219 8.20 16.05 7.77
C ASN A 219 8.91 14.98 6.92
N SER A 220 9.29 15.24 5.66
CA SER A 220 10.09 14.30 4.86
C SER A 220 11.51 14.13 5.44
N GLU A 221 11.79 12.99 6.07
CA GLU A 221 13.05 12.72 6.79
C GLU A 221 14.09 11.99 5.93
N VAL A 222 13.67 11.01 5.13
CA VAL A 222 14.57 10.19 4.29
C VAL A 222 13.95 9.97 2.92
N ARG A 223 14.77 10.02 1.88
CA ARG A 223 14.38 9.89 0.48
C ARG A 223 15.41 9.08 -0.32
N ALA A 224 14.96 8.29 -1.29
CA ALA A 224 15.80 7.66 -2.30
C ALA A 224 15.03 7.46 -3.61
N SER A 225 15.74 7.58 -4.74
CA SER A 225 15.25 7.43 -6.12
C SER A 225 16.37 6.97 -7.03
#